data_AF-A0A8T1RY99-F1
#
_entry.id   AF-A0A8T1RY99-F1
#
_cell.length_a   1.000
_cell.length_b   1.000
_cell.length_c   1.000
_cell.angle_alpha   90.00
_cell.angle_beta   90.00
_cell.angle_gamma   90.00
#
_symmetry.space_group_name_H-M   'P 1'
#
loop_
_entity.id
_entity.type
_entity.pdbx_description
1 polymer ?
#
loop_
_entity_poly.entity_id
_entity_poly.type
_entity_poly.pdbx_seq_one_letter_code
_entity_poly.pdbx_strand_id
1 'polypeptide(L)'
;MVENPQTNDSSQVTYSFLHLTIQEFFAALVHYLDYKEDKFRDTMAKARSCKEGDYEIFSRFLAGLSHPATKMPLEKYVGKFSAAAPCKVIGWLSEMNYEELQSREDPEGKRRLMNVLNLLFESRNSEVVSGVVGKDAHLDFSELYLMAVDCTVVAYVLSCCEEIQRLTLDSCFIQNEGLERLRPELHKVRELSLSDNDLKDDAMKNICSVLKHPNCRLKDLSLGQNMFTEACCTDLASALKENQTLFSLDLTKNKVRNTGLSALLEVLEAPQCKIQKLVLQENGLSDDSCERLCSVLSRNSTLRHLNLSANVYTDWCAEDMSLLILTSPSLTDIRLSLNDFSPKVEGQLRSLQREGLKIHI
;
A
#
# COMPACT_ATOMS: atom_id res chain seq x y z
N MET A 1 -0.58 29.65 31.93
CA MET A 1 0.73 29.95 32.55
C MET A 1 0.82 29.10 33.80
N VAL A 2 1.85 28.28 33.94
CA VAL A 2 2.04 27.42 35.11
C VAL A 2 3.43 27.74 35.66
N GLU A 3 3.51 28.17 36.92
CA GLU A 3 4.76 28.47 37.62
C GLU A 3 5.41 27.18 38.12
N ASN A 4 6.73 27.06 37.95
CA ASN A 4 7.51 25.95 38.47
C ASN A 4 8.40 26.48 39.62
N PRO A 5 8.24 26.01 40.88
CA PRO A 5 8.90 26.64 42.00
C PRO A 5 10.14 25.86 42.42
N GLN A 6 11.33 26.21 41.92
CA GLN A 6 12.61 26.10 42.66
C GLN A 6 13.66 27.02 42.04
N THR A 7 14.01 28.11 42.73
CA THR A 7 15.37 28.44 43.23
C THR A 7 15.39 29.88 43.77
N ASN A 8 15.90 30.05 45.00
CA ASN A 8 16.11 31.33 45.67
C ASN A 8 17.36 32.03 45.10
N ASP A 9 17.19 32.82 44.06
CA ASP A 9 18.00 34.03 43.81
C ASP A 9 17.27 34.92 42.78
N SER A 10 17.11 36.22 43.08
CA SER A 10 16.44 37.26 42.27
C SER A 10 15.33 36.80 41.29
N SER A 11 14.13 36.48 41.79
CA SER A 11 12.84 36.37 41.06
C SER A 11 12.90 36.08 39.55
N GLN A 12 13.65 35.06 39.13
CA GLN A 12 13.76 34.71 37.72
C GLN A 12 12.58 33.81 37.36
N VAL A 13 11.42 34.44 37.16
CA VAL A 13 10.22 33.73 36.70
C VAL A 13 10.50 33.23 35.28
N THR A 14 10.62 31.91 35.14
CA THR A 14 10.82 31.28 33.84
C THR A 14 9.45 30.97 33.25
N TYR A 15 9.15 31.55 32.09
CA TYR A 15 7.92 31.27 31.35
C TYR A 15 8.20 30.26 30.24
N SER A 16 7.35 29.24 30.14
CA SER A 16 7.35 28.27 29.04
C SER A 16 5.96 28.15 28.43
N PHE A 17 5.90 27.67 27.19
CA PHE A 17 4.63 27.24 26.61
C PHE A 17 4.08 26.04 27.38
N LEU A 18 2.75 25.92 27.40
CA LEU A 18 2.05 24.82 28.07
C LEU A 18 2.35 23.46 27.43
N HIS A 19 2.54 23.44 26.11
CA HIS A 19 2.84 22.24 25.35
C HIS A 19 3.66 22.59 24.11
N LEU A 20 4.50 21.67 23.65
CA LEU A 20 5.35 21.87 22.47
C LEU A 20 4.53 22.18 21.22
N THR A 21 3.41 21.50 21.00
CA THR A 21 2.51 21.79 19.85
C THR A 21 2.01 23.23 19.82
N ILE A 22 1.78 23.84 20.99
CA ILE A 22 1.35 25.25 21.08
C ILE A 22 2.52 26.16 20.69
N GLN A 23 3.73 25.86 21.18
CA GLN A 23 4.94 26.58 20.79
C GLN A 23 5.17 26.52 19.27
N GLU A 24 5.11 25.33 18.69
CA GLU A 24 5.31 25.09 17.25
C GLU A 24 4.23 25.77 16.41
N PHE A 25 2.97 25.77 16.87
CA PHE A 25 1.88 26.49 16.23
C PHE A 25 2.13 28.01 16.21
N PHE A 26 2.51 28.60 17.35
CA PHE A 26 2.84 30.03 17.40
C PHE A 26 4.09 30.36 16.58
N ALA A 27 5.10 29.48 16.56
CA ALA A 27 6.26 29.62 15.70
C ALA A 27 5.84 29.67 14.21
N ALA A 28 4.93 28.79 13.78
CA ALA A 28 4.38 28.81 12.43
C ALA A 28 3.59 30.12 12.14
N LEU A 29 2.75 30.57 13.09
CA LEU A 29 1.99 31.82 12.96
C LEU A 29 2.89 33.04 12.74
N VAL A 30 4.06 33.11 13.38
CA VAL A 30 5.00 34.24 13.19
C VAL A 30 5.43 34.38 11.73
N HIS A 31 5.59 33.26 11.00
CA HIS A 31 5.91 33.29 9.58
C HIS A 31 4.75 33.77 8.69
N TYR A 32 3.53 33.87 9.21
CA TYR A 32 2.38 34.45 8.52
C TYR A 32 2.09 35.89 8.96
N LEU A 33 2.30 36.23 10.23
CA LEU A 33 2.01 37.55 10.81
C LEU A 33 3.13 38.58 10.56
N ASP A 34 4.39 38.19 10.74
CA ASP A 34 5.58 39.02 10.51
C ASP A 34 6.46 38.37 9.43
N TYR A 35 5.89 38.19 8.24
CA TYR A 35 6.57 37.52 7.14
C TYR A 35 7.82 38.30 6.69
N LYS A 36 8.97 37.63 6.74
CA LYS A 36 10.26 38.10 6.26
C LYS A 36 10.91 36.99 5.44
N GLU A 37 11.26 37.30 4.18
CA GLU A 37 11.72 36.30 3.21
C GLU A 37 13.02 35.61 3.65
N ASP A 38 14.02 36.37 4.11
CA ASP A 38 15.29 35.80 4.57
C ASP A 38 15.08 34.88 5.78
N LYS A 39 14.27 35.31 6.75
CA LYS A 39 13.95 34.50 7.92
C LYS A 39 13.19 33.23 7.55
N PHE A 40 12.27 33.31 6.60
CA PHE A 40 11.54 32.14 6.10
C PHE A 40 12.50 31.15 5.44
N ARG A 41 13.35 31.62 4.53
CA ARG A 41 14.36 30.80 3.83
C ARG A 41 15.30 30.11 4.82
N ASP A 42 15.80 30.85 5.81
CA ASP A 42 16.71 30.30 6.83
C ASP A 42 16.02 29.24 7.71
N THR A 43 14.76 29.47 8.11
CA THR A 43 13.99 28.47 8.87
C THR A 43 13.71 27.22 8.03
N MET A 44 13.34 27.37 6.74
CA MET A 44 13.08 26.23 5.87
C MET A 44 14.35 25.43 5.57
N ALA A 45 15.49 26.10 5.41
CA ALA A 45 16.79 25.44 5.26
C ALA A 45 17.14 24.62 6.51
N LYS A 46 16.89 25.18 7.71
CA LYS A 46 17.05 24.45 8.97
C LYS A 46 16.13 23.24 9.05
N ALA A 47 14.84 23.42 8.78
CA ALA A 47 13.84 22.34 8.80
C ALA A 47 14.22 21.18 7.86
N ARG A 48 14.80 21.48 6.68
CA ARG A 48 15.31 20.46 5.75
C ARG A 48 16.58 19.75 6.23
N SER A 49 17.41 20.41 7.04
CA SER A 49 18.70 19.88 7.51
C SER A 49 18.63 19.14 8.85
N CYS A 50 17.52 19.29 9.59
CA CYS A 50 17.33 18.67 10.90
C CYS A 50 17.02 17.17 10.81
N LYS A 51 17.27 16.46 11.91
CA LYS A 51 16.96 15.01 12.02
C LYS A 51 15.45 14.80 12.20
N GLU A 52 14.99 13.55 12.00
CA GLU A 52 13.57 13.21 12.14
C GLU A 52 12.95 13.65 13.48
N GLY A 53 11.76 14.24 13.40
CA GLY A 53 10.97 14.76 14.52
C GLY A 53 11.15 16.26 14.79
N ASP A 54 12.32 16.82 14.48
CA ASP A 54 12.57 18.26 14.62
C ASP A 54 11.78 19.03 13.53
N TYR A 55 11.07 20.09 13.92
CA TYR A 55 10.22 20.92 13.04
C TYR A 55 9.04 20.21 12.38
N GLU A 56 8.74 18.94 12.68
CA GLU A 56 7.66 18.20 12.02
C GLU A 56 6.29 18.85 12.28
N ILE A 57 6.00 19.12 13.56
CA ILE A 57 4.74 19.75 13.99
C ILE A 57 4.66 21.19 13.47
N PHE A 58 5.74 21.97 13.58
CA PHE A 58 5.82 23.30 13.00
C PHE A 58 5.54 23.30 11.51
N SER A 59 6.14 22.37 10.75
CA SER A 59 5.99 22.29 9.30
C SER A 59 4.55 21.92 8.92
N ARG A 60 3.90 21.02 9.68
CA ARG A 60 2.47 20.69 9.51
C ARG A 60 1.58 21.91 9.72
N PHE A 61 1.81 22.69 10.78
CA PHE A 61 1.06 23.93 10.99
C PHE A 61 1.35 24.98 9.91
N LEU A 62 2.61 25.11 9.49
CA LEU A 62 3.00 26.02 8.42
C LEU A 62 2.28 25.66 7.12
N ALA A 63 2.29 24.40 6.70
CA ALA A 63 1.56 23.92 5.53
C ALA A 63 0.04 24.13 5.70
N GLY A 64 -0.52 23.78 6.86
CA GLY A 64 -1.94 23.95 7.17
C GLY A 64 -2.42 25.40 7.04
N LEU A 65 -1.63 26.37 7.50
CA LEU A 65 -1.95 27.80 7.44
C LEU A 65 -1.89 28.39 6.02
N SER A 66 -1.35 27.65 5.04
CA SER A 66 -1.36 28.08 3.64
C SER A 66 -2.77 28.04 3.03
N HIS A 67 -3.65 27.17 3.53
CA HIS A 67 -5.00 27.02 3.00
C HIS A 67 -5.96 28.11 3.52
N PRO A 68 -6.81 28.72 2.67
CA PRO A 68 -7.74 29.76 3.11
C PRO A 68 -8.71 29.33 4.22
N ALA A 69 -9.21 28.09 4.18
CA ALA A 69 -10.21 27.60 5.14
C ALA A 69 -9.69 27.45 6.58
N THR A 70 -8.38 27.26 6.77
CA THR A 70 -7.73 27.19 8.09
C THR A 70 -7.24 28.59 8.50
N LYS A 71 -6.72 29.36 7.54
CA LYS A 71 -6.21 30.72 7.74
C LYS A 71 -7.29 31.72 8.15
N MET A 72 -8.34 31.87 7.34
CA MET A 72 -9.31 32.97 7.48
C MET A 72 -10.01 33.00 8.85
N PRO A 73 -10.41 31.85 9.44
CA PRO A 73 -10.99 31.85 10.78
C PRO A 73 -10.04 32.33 11.89
N LEU A 74 -8.72 32.27 11.69
CA LEU A 74 -7.72 32.68 12.67
C LEU A 74 -7.47 34.19 12.63
N GLU A 75 -7.58 34.83 11.47
CA GLU A 75 -7.24 36.26 11.31
C GLU A 75 -8.03 37.17 12.26
N LYS A 76 -9.25 36.77 12.64
CA LYS A 76 -10.08 37.51 13.62
C LYS A 76 -9.52 37.51 15.05
N TYR A 77 -8.63 36.58 15.38
CA TYR A 77 -8.05 36.44 16.72
C TYR A 77 -6.60 36.90 16.78
N VAL A 78 -5.82 36.60 15.75
CA VAL A 78 -4.35 36.82 15.77
C VAL A 78 -3.89 37.96 14.87
N GLY A 79 -4.80 38.58 14.11
CA GLY A 79 -4.49 39.64 13.17
C GLY A 79 -4.37 39.15 11.73
N LYS A 80 -4.24 40.10 10.80
CA LYS A 80 -4.22 39.83 9.36
C LYS A 80 -2.91 39.16 8.95
N PHE A 81 -2.96 38.08 8.18
CA PHE A 81 -1.76 37.42 7.68
C PHE A 81 -1.22 38.07 6.41
N SER A 82 0.09 37.92 6.20
CA SER A 82 0.78 38.28 4.97
C SER A 82 0.15 37.57 3.77
N ALA A 83 -0.13 38.32 2.71
CA ALA A 83 -0.62 37.77 1.45
C ALA A 83 0.45 36.93 0.72
N ALA A 84 1.74 37.20 0.97
CA ALA A 84 2.85 36.52 0.31
C ALA A 84 3.22 35.18 0.97
N ALA A 85 3.02 35.05 2.29
CA ALA A 85 3.43 33.87 3.05
C ALA A 85 2.82 32.55 2.53
N PRO A 86 1.50 32.44 2.27
CA PRO A 86 0.92 31.22 1.69
C PRO A 86 1.59 30.81 0.38
N CYS A 87 1.80 31.75 -0.55
CA CYS A 87 2.41 31.44 -1.85
C CYS A 87 3.85 30.90 -1.69
N LYS A 88 4.59 31.41 -0.71
CA LYS A 88 5.98 31.00 -0.44
C LYS A 88 6.05 29.64 0.24
N VAL A 89 5.09 29.34 1.13
CA VAL A 89 4.94 27.99 1.71
C VAL A 89 4.55 26.98 0.64
N ILE A 90 3.60 27.32 -0.23
CA ILE A 90 3.22 26.48 -1.36
C ILE A 90 4.42 26.24 -2.30
N GLY A 91 5.17 27.28 -2.65
CA GLY A 91 6.39 27.14 -3.46
C GLY A 91 7.42 26.20 -2.81
N TRP A 92 7.65 26.34 -1.50
CA TRP A 92 8.53 25.44 -0.74
C TRP A 92 8.05 23.99 -0.73
N LEU A 93 6.73 23.74 -0.62
CA LEU A 93 6.13 22.40 -0.73
C LEU A 93 6.30 21.84 -2.14
N SER A 94 6.15 22.67 -3.19
CA SER A 94 6.36 22.26 -4.58
C SER A 94 7.82 21.91 -4.89
N GLU A 95 8.78 22.41 -4.11
CA GLU A 95 10.20 22.07 -4.19
C GLU A 95 10.56 20.78 -3.42
N MET A 96 9.57 20.04 -2.91
CA MET A 96 9.82 18.75 -2.28
C MET A 96 10.10 17.70 -3.36
N ASN A 97 11.30 17.13 -3.34
CA ASN A 97 11.66 16.03 -4.22
C ASN A 97 11.30 14.70 -3.57
N TYR A 98 10.15 14.12 -3.92
CA TYR A 98 9.73 12.83 -3.39
C TYR A 98 10.54 11.64 -3.95
N GLU A 99 11.19 11.80 -5.12
CA GLU A 99 12.01 10.75 -5.74
C GLU A 99 13.31 10.49 -4.95
N GLU A 100 13.91 11.54 -4.37
CA GLU A 100 15.07 11.44 -3.47
C GLU A 100 14.75 10.69 -2.16
N LEU A 101 13.47 10.57 -1.79
CA LEU A 101 13.04 9.89 -0.57
C LEU A 101 12.84 8.38 -0.75
N GLN A 102 12.88 7.87 -1.99
CA GLN A 102 12.68 6.45 -2.32
C GLN A 102 13.97 5.61 -2.19
N SER A 103 14.71 5.74 -1.09
CA SER A 103 15.59 4.65 -0.70
C SER A 103 14.72 3.48 -0.23
N ARG A 104 14.43 2.54 -1.14
CA ARG A 104 13.48 1.43 -0.92
C ARG A 104 13.83 0.53 0.26
N GLU A 105 15.08 0.57 0.73
CA GLU A 105 15.60 -0.29 1.79
C GLU A 105 15.79 0.45 3.13
N ASP A 106 15.55 1.76 3.20
CA ASP A 106 15.76 2.57 4.40
C ASP A 106 14.44 2.91 5.12
N PRO A 107 14.18 2.40 6.34
CA PRO A 107 13.01 2.76 7.13
C PRO A 107 12.88 4.27 7.38
N GLU A 108 13.99 5.01 7.45
CA GLU A 108 13.95 6.47 7.61
C GLU A 108 13.43 7.15 6.33
N GLY A 109 13.74 6.61 5.15
CA GLY A 109 13.20 7.09 3.87
C GLY A 109 11.69 7.02 3.82
N LYS A 110 11.12 5.89 4.25
CA LYS A 110 9.66 5.67 4.29
C LYS A 110 8.97 6.62 5.26
N ARG A 111 9.56 6.88 6.43
CA ARG A 111 9.02 7.86 7.41
C ARG A 111 9.09 9.29 6.90
N ARG A 112 10.20 9.69 6.27
CA ARG A 112 10.30 10.99 5.57
C ARG A 112 9.23 11.14 4.50
N LEU A 113 8.97 10.11 3.70
CA LEU A 113 7.89 10.12 2.71
C LEU A 113 6.52 10.33 3.36
N MET A 114 6.23 9.60 4.45
CA MET A 114 4.97 9.77 5.18
C MET A 114 4.84 11.18 5.76
N ASN A 115 5.93 11.77 6.24
CA ASN A 115 5.96 13.16 6.70
C ASN A 115 5.69 14.16 5.57
N VAL A 116 6.25 13.95 4.38
CA VAL A 116 5.91 14.75 3.20
C VAL A 116 4.42 14.63 2.86
N LEU A 117 3.85 13.42 2.86
CA LEU A 117 2.42 13.23 2.60
C LEU A 117 1.55 13.95 3.63
N ASN A 118 1.95 13.96 4.91
CA ASN A 118 1.27 14.74 5.95
C ASN A 118 1.30 16.24 5.65
N LEU A 119 2.43 16.81 5.20
CA LEU A 119 2.52 18.22 4.84
C LEU A 119 1.64 18.56 3.63
N LEU A 120 1.63 17.69 2.62
CA LEU A 120 0.76 17.82 1.46
C LEU A 120 -0.72 17.74 1.85
N PHE A 121 -1.08 16.82 2.74
CA PHE A 121 -2.43 16.71 3.29
C PHE A 121 -2.86 17.98 4.04
N GLU A 122 -2.00 18.51 4.92
CA GLU A 122 -2.30 19.75 5.65
C GLU A 122 -2.46 20.96 4.73
N SER A 123 -1.67 21.03 3.63
CA SER A 123 -1.81 22.10 2.64
C SER A 123 -3.17 22.14 1.95
N ARG A 124 -3.86 20.99 1.88
CA ARG A 124 -5.14 20.79 1.20
C ARG A 124 -5.15 21.30 -0.26
N ASN A 125 -3.99 21.30 -0.91
CA ASN A 125 -3.83 21.81 -2.26
C ASN A 125 -3.56 20.66 -3.24
N SER A 126 -4.59 20.24 -3.97
CA SER A 126 -4.51 19.11 -4.91
C SER A 126 -3.56 19.35 -6.08
N GLU A 127 -3.36 20.60 -6.50
CA GLU A 127 -2.42 20.94 -7.59
C GLU A 127 -0.98 20.73 -7.13
N VAL A 128 -0.68 21.10 -5.88
CA VAL A 128 0.65 20.87 -5.29
C VAL A 128 0.87 19.39 -5.03
N VAL A 129 -0.13 18.69 -4.50
CA VAL A 129 -0.04 17.25 -4.24
C VAL A 129 0.25 16.50 -5.55
N SER A 130 -0.53 16.76 -6.60
CA SER A 130 -0.34 16.11 -7.90
C SER A 130 0.97 16.52 -8.60
N GLY A 131 1.38 17.77 -8.46
CA GLY A 131 2.67 18.26 -8.97
C GLY A 131 3.87 17.63 -8.29
N VAL A 132 3.80 17.44 -6.96
CA VAL A 132 4.87 16.82 -6.17
C VAL A 132 4.92 15.32 -6.37
N VAL A 133 3.78 14.62 -6.29
CA VAL A 133 3.73 13.15 -6.41
C VAL A 133 3.97 12.68 -7.86
N GLY A 134 3.59 13.49 -8.86
CA GLY A 134 3.81 13.16 -10.26
C GLY A 134 2.92 12.03 -10.80
N LYS A 135 3.19 11.61 -12.03
CA LYS A 135 2.35 10.66 -12.80
C LYS A 135 2.76 9.19 -12.65
N ASP A 136 4.02 8.94 -12.29
CA ASP A 136 4.59 7.59 -12.23
C ASP A 136 4.99 7.20 -10.80
N ALA A 137 4.19 7.63 -9.83
CA ALA A 137 4.48 7.48 -8.42
C ALA A 137 4.55 6.02 -7.96
N HIS A 138 5.61 5.73 -7.20
CA HIS A 138 5.79 4.48 -6.47
C HIS A 138 5.86 4.82 -4.98
N LEU A 139 4.85 4.45 -4.23
CA LEU A 139 4.73 4.73 -2.80
C LEU A 139 4.98 3.44 -2.03
N ASP A 140 5.99 3.44 -1.17
CA ASP A 140 6.34 2.30 -0.33
C ASP A 140 6.37 2.72 1.13
N PHE A 141 5.46 2.16 1.91
CA PHE A 141 5.37 2.32 3.35
C PHE A 141 5.54 1.01 4.10
N SER A 142 6.00 -0.05 3.42
CA SER A 142 6.15 -1.37 4.04
C SER A 142 6.91 -1.31 5.35
N GLU A 143 6.46 -2.10 6.33
CA GLU A 143 7.00 -2.18 7.70
C GLU A 143 6.77 -0.92 8.57
N LEU A 144 6.08 0.11 8.05
CA LEU A 144 5.62 1.23 8.89
C LEU A 144 4.25 0.91 9.49
N TYR A 145 4.13 1.07 10.81
CA TYR A 145 2.84 1.04 11.47
C TYR A 145 2.00 2.26 11.05
N LEU A 146 0.92 2.03 10.28
CA LEU A 146 0.04 3.09 9.80
C LEU A 146 -1.30 3.03 10.53
N MET A 147 -1.61 4.10 11.26
CA MET A 147 -2.93 4.26 11.87
C MET A 147 -3.98 4.63 10.81
N ALA A 148 -5.26 4.56 11.17
CA ALA A 148 -6.35 4.95 10.27
C ALA A 148 -6.24 6.41 9.77
N VAL A 149 -5.62 7.30 10.56
CA VAL A 149 -5.35 8.69 10.13
C VAL A 149 -4.28 8.75 9.04
N ASP A 150 -3.22 7.94 9.14
CA ASP A 150 -2.18 7.86 8.11
C ASP A 150 -2.77 7.31 6.80
N CYS A 151 -3.64 6.31 6.90
CA CYS A 151 -4.39 5.80 5.75
C CYS A 151 -5.31 6.86 5.13
N THR A 152 -5.85 7.78 5.92
CA THR A 152 -6.65 8.92 5.43
C THR A 152 -5.78 9.93 4.67
N VAL A 153 -4.56 10.18 5.16
CA VAL A 153 -3.56 11.03 4.49
C VAL A 153 -3.16 10.41 3.15
N VAL A 154 -2.84 9.12 3.13
CA VAL A 154 -2.52 8.41 1.89
C VAL A 154 -3.71 8.45 0.93
N ALA A 155 -4.93 8.17 1.39
CA ALA A 155 -6.14 8.24 0.56
C ALA A 155 -6.33 9.65 -0.05
N TYR A 156 -6.14 10.72 0.73
CA TYR A 156 -6.20 12.08 0.19
C TYR A 156 -5.17 12.30 -0.92
N VAL A 157 -3.94 11.83 -0.74
CA VAL A 157 -2.89 11.96 -1.76
C VAL A 157 -3.26 11.19 -3.03
N LEU A 158 -3.73 9.94 -2.90
CA LEU A 158 -4.23 9.15 -4.03
C LEU A 158 -5.40 9.87 -4.74
N SER A 159 -6.27 10.55 -3.97
CA SER A 159 -7.42 11.27 -4.53
C SER A 159 -7.02 12.42 -5.45
N CYS A 160 -5.86 13.03 -5.20
CA CYS A 160 -5.30 14.11 -6.02
C CYS A 160 -4.58 13.60 -7.29
N CYS A 161 -4.30 12.30 -7.38
CA CYS A 161 -3.56 11.72 -8.50
C CYS A 161 -4.50 11.08 -9.52
N GLU A 162 -4.12 11.13 -10.81
CA GLU A 162 -4.87 10.44 -11.87
C GLU A 162 -4.61 8.93 -11.85
N GLU A 163 -3.37 8.54 -11.56
CA GLU A 163 -2.89 7.17 -11.54
C GLU A 163 -1.70 7.05 -10.57
N ILE A 164 -1.53 5.88 -9.95
CA ILE A 164 -0.37 5.53 -9.14
C ILE A 164 0.17 4.20 -9.65
N GLN A 165 1.47 4.13 -9.97
CA GLN A 165 2.06 2.91 -10.53
C GLN A 165 2.12 1.81 -9.47
N ARG A 166 2.62 2.13 -8.27
CA ARG A 166 2.75 1.16 -7.19
C ARG A 166 2.42 1.75 -5.83
N LEU A 167 1.66 1.01 -5.03
CA LEU A 167 1.46 1.25 -3.61
C LEU A 167 1.77 -0.02 -2.82
N THR A 168 2.83 0.02 -2.01
CA THR A 168 3.26 -1.08 -1.15
C THR A 168 2.99 -0.72 0.31
N LEU A 169 2.13 -1.50 0.96
CA LEU A 169 1.72 -1.34 2.36
C LEU A 169 1.95 -2.63 3.15
N ASP A 170 2.99 -3.40 2.80
CA ASP A 170 3.24 -4.70 3.42
C ASP A 170 3.63 -4.55 4.90
N SER A 171 3.13 -5.38 5.80
CA SER A 171 3.47 -5.32 7.23
C SER A 171 3.19 -3.96 7.88
N CYS A 172 2.13 -3.26 7.42
CA CYS A 172 1.77 -1.92 7.92
C CYS A 172 0.75 -1.90 9.05
N PHE A 173 0.17 -3.05 9.40
CA PHE A 173 -0.91 -3.17 10.39
C PHE A 173 -2.10 -2.26 10.12
N ILE A 174 -2.46 -2.02 8.85
CA ILE A 174 -3.56 -1.11 8.49
C ILE A 174 -4.92 -1.62 8.98
N GLN A 175 -5.04 -2.94 9.21
CA GLN A 175 -6.28 -3.63 9.59
C GLN A 175 -7.43 -3.33 8.61
N ASN A 176 -8.65 -3.75 8.96
CA ASN A 176 -9.81 -3.44 8.11
C ASN A 176 -10.12 -1.94 8.06
N GLU A 177 -9.95 -1.21 9.16
CA GLU A 177 -10.26 0.23 9.21
C GLU A 177 -9.37 1.05 8.26
N GLY A 178 -8.06 0.81 8.24
CA GLY A 178 -7.15 1.51 7.34
C GLY A 178 -7.46 1.21 5.87
N LEU A 179 -7.78 -0.04 5.55
CA LEU A 179 -8.22 -0.42 4.21
C LEU A 179 -9.53 0.27 3.80
N GLU A 180 -10.50 0.42 4.72
CA GLU A 180 -11.74 1.15 4.47
C GLU A 180 -11.49 2.62 4.11
N ARG A 181 -10.48 3.27 4.72
CA ARG A 181 -10.08 4.65 4.37
C ARG A 181 -9.45 4.74 2.99
N LEU A 182 -8.64 3.75 2.60
CA LEU A 182 -7.94 3.72 1.32
C LEU A 182 -8.84 3.33 0.15
N ARG A 183 -9.82 2.44 0.40
CA ARG A 183 -10.72 1.83 -0.58
C ARG A 183 -11.23 2.77 -1.68
N PRO A 184 -11.71 4.00 -1.40
CA PRO A 184 -12.25 4.88 -2.44
C PRO A 184 -11.25 5.17 -3.56
N GLU A 185 -9.95 5.18 -3.29
CA GLU A 185 -8.92 5.63 -4.23
C GLU A 185 -8.04 4.50 -4.77
N LEU A 186 -8.10 3.29 -4.20
CA LEU A 186 -7.28 2.15 -4.64
C LEU A 186 -7.52 1.72 -6.09
N HIS A 187 -8.67 2.06 -6.67
CA HIS A 187 -8.96 1.77 -8.08
C HIS A 187 -8.03 2.51 -9.06
N LYS A 188 -7.32 3.55 -8.61
CA LYS A 188 -6.34 4.33 -9.40
C LYS A 188 -4.94 3.71 -9.39
N VAL A 189 -4.70 2.70 -8.54
CA VAL A 189 -3.41 2.03 -8.40
C VAL A 189 -3.28 0.92 -9.44
N ARG A 190 -2.08 0.73 -10.01
CA ARG A 190 -1.77 -0.39 -10.92
C ARG A 190 -1.21 -1.61 -10.21
N GLU A 191 -0.30 -1.41 -9.27
CA GLU A 191 0.32 -2.48 -8.49
C GLU A 191 0.09 -2.22 -7.01
N LEU A 192 -0.67 -3.10 -6.35
CA LEU A 192 -1.04 -2.96 -4.94
C LEU A 192 -0.54 -4.15 -4.13
N SER A 193 0.23 -3.86 -3.08
CA SER A 193 0.64 -4.86 -2.10
C SER A 193 0.09 -4.51 -0.72
N LEU A 194 -0.70 -5.43 -0.16
CA LEU A 194 -1.33 -5.35 1.16
C LEU A 194 -0.94 -6.57 2.01
N SER A 195 0.25 -7.14 1.78
CA SER A 195 0.65 -8.37 2.46
C SER A 195 0.86 -8.14 3.95
N ASP A 196 0.60 -9.15 4.78
CA ASP A 196 0.90 -9.10 6.22
C ASP A 196 0.23 -7.93 6.97
N ASN A 197 -1.09 -7.74 6.80
CA ASN A 197 -1.84 -6.62 7.40
C ASN A 197 -2.98 -7.06 8.32
N ASP A 198 -2.96 -8.31 8.78
CA ASP A 198 -4.04 -8.91 9.57
C ASP A 198 -5.43 -8.78 8.93
N LEU A 199 -5.50 -8.74 7.59
CA LEU A 199 -6.76 -8.63 6.87
C LEU A 199 -7.52 -9.96 6.94
N LYS A 200 -8.81 -9.89 7.28
CA LYS A 200 -9.71 -11.05 7.41
C LYS A 200 -10.80 -11.00 6.33
N ASP A 201 -11.64 -12.02 6.28
CA ASP A 201 -12.69 -12.16 5.25
C ASP A 201 -13.59 -10.92 5.08
N ASP A 202 -13.88 -10.15 6.15
CA ASP A 202 -14.65 -8.90 6.02
C ASP A 202 -13.95 -7.83 5.15
N ALA A 203 -12.62 -7.78 5.19
CA ALA A 203 -11.83 -6.89 4.36
C ALA A 203 -11.91 -7.25 2.86
N MET A 204 -12.27 -8.49 2.52
CA MET A 204 -12.43 -8.91 1.13
C MET A 204 -13.55 -8.14 0.43
N LYS A 205 -14.60 -7.71 1.14
CA LYS A 205 -15.65 -6.85 0.57
C LYS A 205 -15.08 -5.53 0.03
N ASN A 206 -14.11 -4.95 0.75
CA ASN A 206 -13.43 -3.73 0.33
C ASN A 206 -12.60 -3.99 -0.93
N ILE A 207 -11.80 -5.06 -0.96
CA ILE A 207 -11.01 -5.47 -2.13
C ILE A 207 -11.90 -5.74 -3.35
N CYS A 208 -12.97 -6.52 -3.18
CA CYS A 208 -13.94 -6.79 -4.23
C CYS A 208 -14.57 -5.51 -4.78
N SER A 209 -14.89 -4.53 -3.93
CA SER A 209 -15.43 -3.25 -4.38
C SER A 209 -14.45 -2.46 -5.26
N VAL A 210 -13.15 -2.57 -4.99
CA VAL A 210 -12.10 -1.95 -5.81
C VAL A 210 -11.96 -2.67 -7.15
N LEU A 211 -11.96 -4.00 -7.14
CA LEU A 211 -11.87 -4.82 -8.36
C LEU A 211 -13.08 -4.63 -9.29
N LYS A 212 -14.27 -4.44 -8.72
CA LYS A 212 -15.52 -4.17 -9.45
C LYS A 212 -15.68 -2.69 -9.88
N HIS A 213 -14.77 -1.81 -9.46
CA HIS A 213 -14.87 -0.41 -9.81
C HIS A 213 -14.75 -0.22 -11.34
N PRO A 214 -15.61 0.56 -12.01
CA PRO A 214 -15.63 0.68 -13.48
C PRO A 214 -14.32 1.24 -14.06
N ASN A 215 -13.60 2.03 -13.27
CA ASN A 215 -12.30 2.61 -13.64
C ASN A 215 -11.11 1.91 -12.95
N CYS A 216 -11.26 0.64 -12.56
CA CYS A 216 -10.19 -0.11 -11.89
C CYS A 216 -8.96 -0.26 -12.80
N ARG A 217 -7.79 0.14 -12.30
CA ARG A 217 -6.50 0.09 -13.01
C ARG A 217 -5.56 -1.02 -12.52
N LEU A 218 -5.96 -1.77 -11.48
CA LEU A 218 -5.12 -2.79 -10.86
C LEU A 218 -4.77 -3.89 -11.85
N LYS A 219 -3.47 -4.14 -11.99
CA LYS A 219 -2.85 -5.21 -12.78
C LYS A 219 -2.23 -6.28 -11.91
N ASP A 220 -1.65 -5.87 -10.77
CA ASP A 220 -0.99 -6.75 -9.83
C ASP A 220 -1.52 -6.49 -8.42
N LEU A 221 -2.00 -7.55 -7.77
CA LEU A 221 -2.54 -7.50 -6.42
C LEU A 221 -1.89 -8.58 -5.55
N SER A 222 -1.20 -8.14 -4.49
CA SER A 222 -0.63 -9.02 -3.48
C SER A 222 -1.39 -8.90 -2.16
N LEU A 223 -1.88 -10.04 -1.68
CA LEU A 223 -2.66 -10.22 -0.45
C LEU A 223 -2.03 -11.28 0.46
N GLY A 224 -0.77 -11.65 0.20
CA GLY A 224 -0.11 -12.72 0.94
C GLY A 224 0.02 -12.45 2.44
N GLN A 225 0.17 -13.51 3.26
CA GLN A 225 0.34 -13.43 4.71
C GLN A 225 -0.80 -12.69 5.44
N ASN A 226 -2.02 -12.80 4.94
CA ASN A 226 -3.20 -12.30 5.64
C ASN A 226 -3.99 -13.47 6.25
N MET A 227 -5.17 -13.18 6.77
CA MET A 227 -6.04 -14.15 7.44
C MET A 227 -7.29 -14.46 6.61
N PHE A 228 -7.18 -14.36 5.27
CA PHE A 228 -8.26 -14.73 4.36
C PHE A 228 -8.48 -16.24 4.38
N THR A 229 -9.74 -16.65 4.32
CA THR A 229 -10.15 -18.05 4.28
C THR A 229 -10.92 -18.38 3.01
N GLU A 230 -11.15 -19.66 2.77
CA GLU A 230 -12.02 -20.17 1.71
C GLU A 230 -13.40 -19.49 1.64
N ALA A 231 -13.92 -18.97 2.77
CA ALA A 231 -15.24 -18.35 2.84
C ALA A 231 -15.36 -17.08 1.97
N CYS A 232 -14.27 -16.31 1.82
CA CYS A 232 -14.28 -15.09 1.01
C CYS A 232 -13.91 -15.33 -0.47
N CYS A 233 -13.48 -16.54 -0.83
CA CYS A 233 -13.00 -16.85 -2.18
C CYS A 233 -14.13 -16.79 -3.23
N THR A 234 -15.38 -17.08 -2.84
CA THR A 234 -16.54 -16.92 -3.73
C THR A 234 -16.78 -15.46 -4.11
N ASP A 235 -16.68 -14.54 -3.14
CA ASP A 235 -16.82 -13.10 -3.37
C ASP A 235 -15.69 -12.57 -4.25
N LEU A 236 -14.45 -13.00 -3.96
CA LEU A 236 -13.28 -12.68 -4.78
C LEU A 236 -13.44 -13.20 -6.21
N ALA A 237 -13.88 -14.45 -6.38
CA ALA A 237 -14.13 -15.04 -7.70
C ALA A 237 -15.20 -14.27 -8.48
N SER A 238 -16.29 -13.84 -7.82
CA SER A 238 -17.29 -12.97 -8.44
C SER A 238 -16.67 -11.65 -8.92
N ALA A 239 -15.85 -10.99 -8.09
CA ALA A 239 -15.18 -9.75 -8.47
C ALA A 239 -14.20 -9.94 -9.64
N LEU A 240 -13.44 -11.04 -9.66
CA LEU A 240 -12.50 -11.35 -10.72
C LEU A 240 -13.18 -11.70 -12.06
N LYS A 241 -14.38 -12.29 -12.04
CA LYS A 241 -15.16 -12.54 -13.27
C LYS A 241 -15.62 -11.25 -13.95
N GLU A 242 -15.87 -10.19 -13.17
CA GLU A 242 -16.26 -8.86 -13.65
C GLU A 242 -15.05 -7.98 -14.00
N ASN A 243 -13.93 -8.13 -13.27
CA ASN A 243 -12.72 -7.37 -13.49
C ASN A 243 -12.01 -7.78 -14.80
N GLN A 244 -11.52 -6.78 -15.54
CA GLN A 244 -10.85 -6.97 -16.84
C GLN A 244 -9.41 -6.43 -16.86
N THR A 245 -8.87 -6.07 -15.71
CA THR A 245 -7.60 -5.35 -15.58
C THR A 245 -6.55 -6.11 -14.78
N LEU A 246 -6.94 -7.01 -13.88
CA LEU A 246 -6.03 -7.77 -13.03
C LEU A 246 -5.42 -8.96 -13.79
N PHE A 247 -4.09 -9.03 -13.76
CA PHE A 247 -3.29 -10.06 -14.42
C PHE A 247 -2.52 -10.93 -13.42
N SER A 248 -2.16 -10.41 -12.25
CA SER A 248 -1.47 -11.15 -11.19
C SER A 248 -2.21 -11.07 -9.87
N LEU A 249 -2.39 -12.22 -9.24
CA LEU A 249 -2.95 -12.35 -7.90
C LEU A 249 -2.05 -13.22 -7.03
N ASP A 250 -1.64 -12.66 -5.89
CA ASP A 250 -0.88 -13.38 -4.87
C ASP A 250 -1.70 -13.52 -3.58
N LEU A 251 -1.94 -14.77 -3.19
CA LEU A 251 -2.67 -15.18 -1.98
C LEU A 251 -1.78 -16.02 -1.06
N THR A 252 -0.46 -15.97 -1.20
CA THR A 252 0.51 -16.75 -0.41
C THR A 252 0.19 -16.72 1.08
N LYS A 253 0.33 -17.84 1.80
CA LYS A 253 0.13 -17.88 3.27
C LYS A 253 -1.23 -17.36 3.73
N ASN A 254 -2.30 -17.78 3.06
CA ASN A 254 -3.68 -17.61 3.52
C ASN A 254 -4.32 -18.99 3.74
N LYS A 255 -5.64 -19.07 3.93
CA LYS A 255 -6.37 -20.32 4.14
C LYS A 255 -7.38 -20.55 3.01
N VAL A 256 -6.92 -20.43 1.76
CA VAL A 256 -7.77 -20.62 0.57
C VAL A 256 -8.34 -22.05 0.52
N ARG A 257 -7.55 -23.07 0.87
CA ARG A 257 -7.93 -24.50 0.84
C ARG A 257 -8.56 -24.95 -0.50
N ASN A 258 -8.97 -26.22 -0.57
CA ASN A 258 -9.50 -26.80 -1.81
C ASN A 258 -10.83 -26.15 -2.25
N THR A 259 -11.69 -25.77 -1.30
CA THR A 259 -12.97 -25.11 -1.54
C THR A 259 -12.79 -23.71 -2.13
N GLY A 260 -11.88 -22.91 -1.56
CA GLY A 260 -11.56 -21.60 -2.11
C GLY A 260 -10.85 -21.68 -3.45
N LEU A 261 -9.94 -22.64 -3.64
CA LEU A 261 -9.32 -22.91 -4.94
C LEU A 261 -10.38 -23.27 -5.99
N SER A 262 -11.36 -24.11 -5.64
CA SER A 262 -12.47 -24.45 -6.53
C SER A 262 -13.21 -23.20 -7.02
N ALA A 263 -13.46 -22.21 -6.16
CA ALA A 263 -14.09 -20.95 -6.56
C ALA A 263 -13.19 -20.12 -7.50
N LEU A 264 -11.88 -20.05 -7.23
CA LEU A 264 -10.93 -19.36 -8.10
C LEU A 264 -10.78 -20.05 -9.46
N LEU A 265 -10.87 -21.38 -9.52
CA LEU A 265 -10.83 -22.13 -10.77
C LEU A 265 -12.01 -21.82 -11.69
N GLU A 266 -13.18 -21.46 -11.16
CA GLU A 266 -14.30 -20.99 -11.99
C GLU A 266 -13.98 -19.67 -12.72
N VAL A 267 -13.08 -18.85 -12.18
CA VAL A 267 -12.59 -17.64 -12.84
C VAL A 267 -11.67 -18.02 -14.00
N LEU A 268 -10.79 -19.00 -13.79
CA LEU A 268 -9.84 -19.47 -14.82
C LEU A 268 -10.52 -20.25 -15.94
N GLU A 269 -11.65 -20.91 -15.66
CA GLU A 269 -12.47 -21.59 -16.66
C GLU A 269 -13.25 -20.60 -17.54
N ALA A 270 -13.51 -19.39 -17.05
CA ALA A 270 -14.26 -18.39 -17.77
C ALA A 270 -13.46 -17.83 -18.97
N PRO A 271 -14.07 -17.72 -20.17
CA PRO A 271 -13.36 -17.30 -21.38
C PRO A 271 -12.82 -15.86 -21.33
N GLN A 272 -13.41 -15.00 -20.50
CA GLN A 272 -12.99 -13.62 -20.29
C GLN A 272 -11.88 -13.45 -19.24
N CYS A 273 -11.37 -14.55 -18.67
CA CYS A 273 -10.31 -14.50 -17.67
C CYS A 273 -9.10 -13.69 -18.18
N LYS A 274 -8.53 -12.84 -17.32
CA LYS A 274 -7.30 -12.08 -17.61
C LYS A 274 -6.12 -12.51 -16.77
N ILE A 275 -6.34 -13.34 -15.74
CA ILE A 275 -5.29 -13.77 -14.84
C ILE A 275 -4.23 -14.58 -15.59
N GLN A 276 -3.00 -14.12 -15.50
CA GLN A 276 -1.79 -14.73 -16.05
C GLN A 276 -0.88 -15.29 -14.95
N LYS A 277 -0.95 -14.74 -13.73
CA LYS A 277 -0.17 -15.21 -12.58
C LYS A 277 -1.08 -15.43 -11.37
N LEU A 278 -1.03 -16.65 -10.84
CA LEU A 278 -1.73 -17.02 -9.61
C LEU A 278 -0.76 -17.67 -8.64
N VAL A 279 -0.61 -17.07 -7.46
CA VAL A 279 0.27 -17.56 -6.40
C VAL A 279 -0.58 -17.99 -5.22
N LEU A 280 -0.51 -19.29 -4.91
CA LEU A 280 -1.27 -19.97 -3.86
C LEU A 280 -0.32 -20.76 -2.94
N GLN A 281 0.90 -20.26 -2.79
CA GLN A 281 1.89 -20.89 -1.92
C GLN A 281 1.36 -20.93 -0.47
N GLU A 282 1.52 -22.05 0.23
CA GLU A 282 1.15 -22.18 1.64
C GLU A 282 -0.32 -21.82 1.94
N ASN A 283 -1.24 -22.46 1.22
CA ASN A 283 -2.69 -22.23 1.35
C ASN A 283 -3.49 -23.44 1.86
N GLY A 284 -2.79 -24.52 2.24
CA GLY A 284 -3.41 -25.76 2.70
C GLY A 284 -4.17 -26.50 1.60
N LEU A 285 -3.64 -26.46 0.37
CA LEU A 285 -4.16 -27.23 -0.76
C LEU A 285 -3.68 -28.68 -0.67
N SER A 286 -4.55 -29.63 -1.01
CA SER A 286 -4.24 -31.07 -1.01
C SER A 286 -4.61 -31.73 -2.34
N ASP A 287 -4.28 -33.02 -2.45
CA ASP A 287 -4.53 -33.87 -3.61
C ASP A 287 -5.98 -33.82 -4.12
N ASP A 288 -6.96 -33.58 -3.24
CA ASP A 288 -8.39 -33.46 -3.61
C ASP A 288 -8.68 -32.36 -4.64
N SER A 289 -7.78 -31.38 -4.79
CA SER A 289 -7.93 -30.29 -5.75
C SER A 289 -7.32 -30.58 -7.13
N CYS A 290 -6.51 -31.63 -7.27
CA CYS A 290 -5.67 -31.87 -8.45
C CYS A 290 -6.48 -32.21 -9.70
N GLU A 291 -7.47 -33.09 -9.60
CA GLU A 291 -8.32 -33.46 -10.73
C GLU A 291 -8.97 -32.20 -11.34
N ARG A 292 -9.56 -31.35 -10.50
CA ARG A 292 -10.23 -30.13 -10.94
C ARG A 292 -9.25 -29.10 -11.49
N LEU A 293 -8.08 -28.94 -10.85
CA LEU A 293 -7.01 -28.08 -11.33
C LEU A 293 -6.58 -28.49 -12.75
N CYS A 294 -6.33 -29.78 -12.98
CA CYS A 294 -5.93 -30.32 -14.29
C CYS A 294 -7.00 -30.10 -15.35
N SER A 295 -8.25 -30.43 -15.02
CA SER A 295 -9.39 -30.26 -15.93
C SER A 295 -9.53 -28.81 -16.41
N VAL A 296 -9.49 -27.84 -15.48
CA VAL A 296 -9.63 -26.42 -15.81
C VAL A 296 -8.42 -25.90 -16.58
N LEU A 297 -7.20 -26.21 -16.13
CA LEU A 297 -5.99 -25.67 -16.74
C LEU A 297 -5.62 -26.32 -18.07
N SER A 298 -6.15 -27.51 -18.39
CA SER A 298 -6.06 -28.09 -19.74
C SER A 298 -6.79 -27.26 -20.80
N ARG A 299 -7.79 -26.47 -20.38
CA ARG A 299 -8.63 -25.62 -21.24
C ARG A 299 -8.31 -24.13 -21.10
N ASN A 300 -7.59 -23.73 -20.05
CA ASN A 300 -7.22 -22.35 -19.82
C ASN A 300 -6.09 -21.89 -20.74
N SER A 301 -6.28 -20.76 -21.42
CA SER A 301 -5.32 -20.20 -22.38
C SER A 301 -4.57 -18.96 -21.87
N THR A 302 -4.80 -18.55 -20.61
CA THR A 302 -4.34 -17.27 -20.08
C THR A 302 -3.26 -17.41 -19.02
N LEU A 303 -3.35 -18.41 -18.15
CA LEU A 303 -2.47 -18.59 -16.99
C LEU A 303 -1.07 -19.01 -17.43
N ARG A 304 -0.09 -18.16 -17.14
CA ARG A 304 1.33 -18.35 -17.47
C ARG A 304 2.16 -18.78 -16.28
N HIS A 305 1.77 -18.39 -15.07
CA HIS A 305 2.52 -18.65 -13.85
C HIS A 305 1.60 -19.19 -12.75
N LEU A 306 1.92 -20.36 -12.23
CA LEU A 306 1.20 -20.99 -11.14
C LEU A 306 2.18 -21.41 -10.03
N ASN A 307 1.97 -20.89 -8.83
CA ASN A 307 2.76 -21.31 -7.66
C ASN A 307 1.86 -22.02 -6.64
N LEU A 308 2.12 -23.32 -6.45
CA LEU A 308 1.46 -24.23 -5.52
C LEU A 308 2.44 -24.75 -4.45
N SER A 309 3.58 -24.09 -4.27
CA SER A 309 4.61 -24.50 -3.32
C SER A 309 4.09 -24.47 -1.87
N ALA A 310 4.74 -25.18 -0.95
CA ALA A 310 4.43 -25.18 0.47
C ALA A 310 2.97 -25.58 0.79
N ASN A 311 2.36 -26.45 -0.02
CA ASN A 311 1.05 -27.03 0.25
C ASN A 311 1.21 -28.49 0.72
N VAL A 312 0.12 -29.24 0.80
CA VAL A 312 0.11 -30.63 1.28
C VAL A 312 -0.22 -31.62 0.14
N TYR A 313 0.30 -31.34 -1.06
CA TYR A 313 0.24 -32.29 -2.17
C TYR A 313 1.19 -33.46 -1.92
N THR A 314 0.72 -34.68 -2.18
CA THR A 314 1.48 -35.91 -1.98
C THR A 314 1.61 -36.70 -3.27
N ASP A 315 2.29 -37.85 -3.22
CA ASP A 315 2.43 -38.76 -4.36
C ASP A 315 1.10 -39.18 -5.01
N TRP A 316 -0.03 -39.05 -4.31
CA TRP A 316 -1.35 -39.40 -4.82
C TRP A 316 -1.78 -38.56 -6.02
N CYS A 317 -1.35 -37.30 -6.11
CA CYS A 317 -1.65 -36.44 -7.26
C CYS A 317 -0.54 -36.38 -8.31
N ALA A 318 0.48 -37.25 -8.23
CA ALA A 318 1.63 -37.20 -9.13
C ALA A 318 1.24 -37.36 -10.61
N GLU A 319 0.27 -38.23 -10.90
CA GLU A 319 -0.24 -38.45 -12.25
C GLU A 319 -0.97 -37.20 -12.79
N ASP A 320 -1.86 -36.63 -11.99
CA ASP A 320 -2.57 -35.39 -12.31
C ASP A 320 -1.59 -34.22 -12.53
N MET A 321 -0.64 -34.02 -11.63
CA MET A 321 0.38 -32.98 -11.76
C MET A 321 1.24 -33.18 -13.01
N SER A 322 1.61 -34.42 -13.33
CA SER A 322 2.33 -34.73 -14.56
C SER A 322 1.48 -34.40 -15.79
N LEU A 323 0.19 -34.74 -15.76
CA LEU A 323 -0.75 -34.44 -16.84
C LEU A 323 -0.91 -32.92 -17.01
N LEU A 324 -1.08 -32.16 -15.94
CA LEU A 324 -1.14 -30.70 -15.94
C LEU A 324 0.11 -30.09 -16.59
N ILE A 325 1.29 -30.53 -16.15
CA ILE A 325 2.59 -30.08 -16.65
C ILE A 325 2.74 -30.36 -18.13
N LEU A 326 2.21 -31.47 -18.64
CA LEU A 326 2.35 -31.85 -20.05
C LEU A 326 1.27 -31.23 -20.95
N THR A 327 0.06 -30.99 -20.44
CA THR A 327 -1.11 -30.64 -21.26
C THR A 327 -1.56 -29.18 -21.18
N SER A 328 -1.19 -28.42 -20.13
CA SER A 328 -1.63 -27.03 -20.00
C SER A 328 -1.09 -26.16 -21.15
N PRO A 329 -1.94 -25.57 -22.01
CA PRO A 329 -1.49 -24.96 -23.28
C PRO A 329 -0.78 -23.62 -23.08
N SER A 330 -0.97 -22.98 -21.93
CA SER A 330 -0.56 -21.61 -21.68
C SER A 330 0.55 -21.46 -20.65
N LEU A 331 0.73 -22.44 -19.75
CA LEU A 331 1.62 -22.32 -18.61
C LEU A 331 3.10 -22.21 -19.05
N THR A 332 3.87 -21.38 -18.36
CA THR A 332 5.31 -21.17 -18.63
C THR A 332 6.18 -21.26 -17.37
N ASP A 333 5.56 -21.17 -16.19
CA ASP A 333 6.22 -21.40 -14.90
C ASP A 333 5.24 -22.13 -13.98
N ILE A 334 5.68 -23.25 -13.40
CA ILE A 334 4.97 -23.95 -12.34
C ILE A 334 5.91 -24.22 -11.17
N ARG A 335 5.45 -23.93 -9.96
CA ARG A 335 6.20 -24.18 -8.72
C ARG A 335 5.42 -25.12 -7.82
N LEU A 336 6.05 -26.22 -7.43
CA LEU A 336 5.51 -27.30 -6.61
C LEU A 336 6.43 -27.62 -5.42
N SER A 337 7.41 -26.76 -5.13
CA SER A 337 8.37 -27.00 -4.05
C SER A 337 7.76 -27.03 -2.67
N LEU A 338 8.41 -27.70 -1.72
CA LEU A 338 7.97 -27.77 -0.32
C LEU A 338 6.57 -28.40 -0.15
N ASN A 339 6.18 -29.30 -1.05
CA ASN A 339 5.04 -30.20 -0.86
C ASN A 339 5.51 -31.55 -0.27
N ASP A 340 4.57 -32.43 0.07
CA ASP A 340 4.83 -33.74 0.69
C ASP A 340 5.07 -34.85 -0.35
N PHE A 341 5.73 -34.53 -1.46
CA PHE A 341 6.14 -35.51 -2.46
C PHE A 341 7.32 -36.35 -1.96
N SER A 342 7.33 -37.64 -2.28
CA SER A 342 8.50 -38.48 -2.04
C SER A 342 9.64 -38.08 -2.99
N PRO A 343 10.91 -38.33 -2.62
CA PRO A 343 12.05 -38.07 -3.51
C PRO A 343 11.94 -38.74 -4.88
N LYS A 344 11.21 -39.86 -4.95
CA LYS A 344 10.93 -40.56 -6.21
C LYS A 344 10.01 -39.73 -7.11
N VAL A 345 8.89 -39.25 -6.59
CA VAL A 345 7.94 -38.42 -7.34
C VAL A 345 8.55 -37.08 -7.70
N GLU A 346 9.31 -36.46 -6.79
CA GLU A 346 10.07 -35.26 -7.13
C GLU A 346 11.02 -35.48 -8.31
N GLY A 347 11.76 -36.60 -8.30
CA GLY A 347 12.64 -36.98 -9.41
C GLY A 347 11.88 -37.14 -10.73
N GLN A 348 10.70 -37.77 -10.68
CA GLN A 348 9.81 -37.92 -11.84
C GLN A 348 9.34 -36.56 -12.38
N LEU A 349 8.79 -35.69 -11.51
CA LEU A 349 8.30 -34.37 -11.90
C LEU A 349 9.42 -33.46 -12.43
N ARG A 350 10.62 -33.51 -11.83
CA ARG A 350 11.81 -32.78 -12.33
C ARG A 350 12.27 -33.27 -13.71
N SER A 351 12.07 -34.56 -14.00
CA SER A 351 12.45 -35.15 -15.29
C SER A 351 11.50 -34.79 -16.43
N LEU A 352 10.29 -34.31 -16.12
CA LEU A 352 9.33 -33.89 -17.15
C LEU A 352 9.91 -32.73 -17.95
N GLN A 353 9.82 -32.83 -19.27
CA GLN A 353 10.27 -31.80 -20.18
C GLN A 353 9.09 -31.30 -21.01
N ARG A 354 8.84 -30.00 -20.94
CA ARG A 354 7.96 -29.31 -21.88
C ARG A 354 8.64 -28.01 -22.32
N GLU A 355 8.77 -27.85 -23.63
CA GLU A 355 9.41 -26.67 -24.20
C GLU A 355 8.73 -25.38 -23.70
N GLY A 356 9.53 -24.43 -23.21
CA GLY A 356 9.04 -23.15 -22.69
C GLY A 356 8.41 -23.18 -21.29
N LEU A 357 8.29 -24.34 -20.62
CA LEU A 357 7.81 -24.44 -19.24
C LEU A 357 8.98 -24.61 -18.26
N LYS A 358 9.05 -23.71 -17.28
CA LYS A 358 9.93 -23.84 -16.11
C LYS A 358 9.21 -24.58 -15.00
N ILE A 359 9.80 -25.67 -14.54
CA ILE A 359 9.26 -26.51 -13.46
C ILE A 359 10.19 -26.37 -12.25
N HIS A 360 9.65 -25.88 -11.15
CA HIS A 360 10.37 -25.78 -9.87
C HIS A 360 9.75 -26.79 -8.91
N ILE A 361 10.52 -27.84 -8.60
CA ILE A 361 10.18 -28.88 -7.62
C ILE A 361 11.03 -28.65 -6.39
#